data_AF-A0A9X3J8H2-F1
#
_entry.id   AF-A0A9X3J8H2-F1
#
_cell.length_a   1.000
_cell.length_b   1.000
_cell.length_c   1.000
_cell.angle_alpha   90.00
_cell.angle_beta   90.00
_cell.angle_gamma   90.00
#
_symmetry.space_group_name_H-M   'P 1'
#
loop_
_entity.id
_entity.type
_entity.pdbx_description
1 polymer ?
#
loop_
_entity_poly.entity_id
_entity_poly.type
_entity_poly.pdbx_seq_one_letter_code
_entity_poly.pdbx_strand_id
1 'polypeptide(L)'
;MGNKKIEVFVNLTKTDTVVALDENILPGSLVFDSLNPFPGYYHELPTDASSIYIYMVLDKQYPLEEILRASQNIEKGFDWSFDAGKAYITIGSTFLNAIRVRHLPAIDMVGKIQEAYAKQGINFLMNKKLKGKLEANVKIVKFLVLEDLGGGIYLNSDDPTFAYIEIPKYLSPEAFTKVSMDVKYNWEGHEFDAASASFYNSGKLYEMVRIRSDKMNVEYLSSIKKLYSDKIR
;
A
#
# COMPACT_ATOMS: atom_id res chain seq x y z
N MET A 1 15.89 -5.19 25.90
CA MET A 1 16.68 -4.60 24.80
C MET A 1 15.68 -3.91 23.88
N GLY A 2 15.83 -2.61 23.63
CA GLY A 2 14.88 -1.90 22.77
C GLY A 2 15.04 -2.39 21.33
N ASN A 3 13.92 -2.70 20.67
CA ASN A 3 13.94 -3.10 19.27
C ASN A 3 14.50 -1.96 18.41
N LYS A 4 15.33 -2.31 17.42
CA LYS A 4 16.03 -1.33 16.59
C LYS A 4 15.06 -0.80 15.53
N LYS A 5 14.83 0.51 15.51
CA LYS A 5 14.11 1.17 14.42
C LYS A 5 15.05 1.40 13.23
N ILE A 6 14.55 1.12 12.03
CA ILE A 6 15.25 1.34 10.75
C ILE A 6 14.32 2.09 9.79
N GLU A 7 14.86 3.05 9.06
CA GLU A 7 14.15 3.64 7.92
C GLU A 7 14.51 2.86 6.66
N VAL A 8 13.50 2.53 5.86
CA VAL A 8 13.66 1.75 4.65
C VAL A 8 12.86 2.34 3.50
N PHE A 9 13.34 2.10 2.28
CA PHE A 9 12.62 2.45 1.06
C PHE A 9 11.88 1.22 0.54
N VAL A 10 10.55 1.24 0.59
CA VAL A 10 9.70 0.07 0.33
C VAL A 10 9.05 0.15 -1.06
N ASN A 11 9.03 -1.00 -1.73
CA ASN A 11 8.16 -1.31 -2.84
C ASN A 11 7.11 -2.31 -2.37
N LEU A 12 5.85 -2.06 -2.67
CA LEU A 12 4.73 -2.95 -2.36
C LEU A 12 3.94 -3.19 -3.64
N THR A 13 3.67 -4.45 -3.98
CA THR A 13 2.83 -4.83 -5.12
C THR A 13 1.67 -5.68 -4.63
N LYS A 14 0.45 -5.33 -5.05
CA LYS A 14 -0.77 -6.09 -4.74
C LYS A 14 -1.79 -6.01 -5.87
N THR A 15 -2.70 -6.96 -5.90
CA THR A 15 -3.97 -6.85 -6.64
C THR A 15 -5.00 -6.16 -5.76
N ASP A 16 -5.77 -5.26 -6.35
CA ASP A 16 -6.77 -4.44 -5.67
C ASP A 16 -8.02 -4.34 -6.55
N THR A 17 -9.20 -4.31 -5.93
CA THR A 17 -10.44 -4.00 -6.64
C THR A 17 -10.75 -2.53 -6.42
N VAL A 18 -10.68 -1.75 -7.49
CA VAL A 18 -10.86 -0.30 -7.44
C VAL A 18 -12.15 0.13 -8.13
N VAL A 19 -12.73 1.23 -7.67
CA VAL A 19 -13.88 1.89 -8.29
C VAL A 19 -13.56 3.35 -8.55
N ALA A 20 -13.93 3.86 -9.72
CA ALA A 20 -13.76 5.28 -10.00
C ALA A 20 -14.76 6.11 -9.17
N LEU A 21 -14.30 7.23 -8.62
CA LEU A 21 -15.15 8.20 -7.94
C LEU A 21 -15.67 9.23 -8.95
N ASP A 22 -16.94 9.61 -8.81
CA ASP A 22 -17.59 10.64 -9.63
C ASP A 22 -17.88 11.94 -8.84
N GLU A 23 -17.83 11.89 -7.51
CA GLU A 23 -18.13 13.00 -6.59
C GLU A 23 -16.98 13.23 -5.61
N ASN A 24 -16.96 14.40 -4.95
CA ASN A 24 -15.96 14.77 -3.94
C ASN A 24 -14.51 14.79 -4.45
N ILE A 25 -14.32 14.96 -5.77
CA ILE A 25 -13.04 15.01 -6.45
C ILE A 25 -12.89 16.33 -7.22
N LEU A 26 -11.66 16.66 -7.62
CA LEU A 26 -11.42 17.76 -8.55
C LEU A 26 -12.17 17.48 -9.87
N PRO A 27 -13.04 18.41 -10.36
CA PRO A 27 -13.90 18.13 -11.50
C PRO A 27 -13.15 17.68 -12.75
N GLY A 28 -13.52 16.50 -13.25
CA GLY A 28 -12.93 15.89 -14.45
C GLY A 28 -11.64 15.11 -14.21
N SER A 29 -11.10 15.11 -12.99
CA SER A 29 -9.96 14.26 -12.63
C SER A 29 -10.38 12.79 -12.52
N LEU A 30 -9.43 11.87 -12.71
CA LEU A 30 -9.64 10.44 -12.46
C LEU A 30 -9.10 10.07 -11.07
N VAL A 31 -9.98 9.56 -10.23
CA VAL A 31 -9.65 9.08 -8.87
C VAL A 31 -10.28 7.72 -8.66
N PHE A 32 -9.53 6.82 -8.03
CA PHE A 32 -10.04 5.53 -7.61
C PHE A 32 -10.12 5.41 -6.09
N ASP A 33 -11.18 4.77 -5.61
CA ASP A 33 -11.25 4.23 -4.25
C ASP A 33 -11.00 2.72 -4.28
N SER A 34 -10.28 2.20 -3.30
CA SER A 34 -10.04 0.76 -3.13
C SER A 34 -11.19 0.15 -2.33
N LEU A 35 -11.98 -0.69 -3.00
CA LEU A 35 -13.08 -1.40 -2.36
C LEU A 35 -12.62 -2.57 -1.51
N ASN A 36 -11.49 -3.18 -1.86
CA ASN A 36 -10.96 -4.30 -1.11
C ASN A 36 -9.44 -4.19 -0.96
N PRO A 37 -8.97 -3.30 -0.06
CA PRO A 37 -7.54 -3.08 0.09
C PRO A 37 -6.80 -4.31 0.62
N PHE A 38 -7.52 -5.25 1.27
CA PHE A 38 -6.99 -6.45 1.93
C PHE A 38 -7.92 -7.66 1.72
N PRO A 39 -7.98 -8.22 0.50
CA PRO A 39 -8.92 -9.29 0.15
C PRO A 39 -8.72 -10.57 0.96
N GLY A 40 -7.53 -10.77 1.54
CA GLY A 40 -7.25 -11.91 2.41
C GLY A 40 -7.67 -11.77 3.87
N TYR A 41 -8.17 -10.61 4.29
CA TYR A 41 -8.43 -10.34 5.72
C TYR A 41 -9.87 -9.94 6.02
N TYR A 42 -10.50 -9.16 5.15
CA TYR A 42 -11.87 -8.70 5.38
C TYR A 42 -12.87 -9.59 4.62
N HIS A 43 -13.78 -10.22 5.37
CA HIS A 43 -14.98 -10.88 4.83
C HIS A 43 -16.09 -9.87 4.49
N GLU A 44 -16.06 -8.69 5.12
CA GLU A 44 -17.02 -7.59 4.94
C GLU A 44 -16.29 -6.28 4.57
N LEU A 45 -16.91 -5.43 3.76
CA LEU A 45 -16.35 -4.12 3.40
C LEU A 45 -16.13 -3.30 4.69
N PRO A 46 -14.96 -2.64 4.88
CA PRO A 46 -14.73 -1.80 6.05
C PRO A 46 -15.81 -0.72 6.16
N THR A 47 -16.53 -0.68 7.29
CA THR A 47 -17.62 0.26 7.57
C THR A 47 -17.14 1.59 8.17
N ASP A 48 -15.87 1.69 8.57
CA ASP A 48 -15.29 2.89 9.17
C ASP A 48 -14.62 3.81 8.15
N ALA A 49 -14.84 5.13 8.29
CA ALA A 49 -14.21 6.19 7.52
C ALA A 49 -12.66 6.18 7.57
N SER A 50 -12.06 5.51 8.56
CA SER A 50 -10.61 5.30 8.69
C SER A 50 -10.00 4.42 7.59
N SER A 51 -10.84 3.73 6.81
CA SER A 51 -10.43 2.75 5.78
C SER A 51 -10.45 3.29 4.35
N ILE A 52 -10.35 4.61 4.16
CA ILE A 52 -10.32 5.22 2.83
C ILE A 52 -8.92 5.07 2.21
N TYR A 53 -8.83 4.37 1.08
CA TYR A 53 -7.61 4.18 0.30
C TYR A 53 -7.82 4.74 -1.11
N ILE A 54 -7.35 5.96 -1.31
CA ILE A 54 -7.57 6.70 -2.56
C ILE A 54 -6.35 6.63 -3.44
N TYR A 55 -6.57 6.47 -4.74
CA TYR A 55 -5.56 6.67 -5.77
C TYR A 55 -5.94 7.85 -6.65
N MET A 56 -5.22 8.96 -6.49
CA MET A 56 -5.40 10.14 -7.34
C MET A 56 -4.52 9.98 -8.58
N VAL A 57 -5.12 9.87 -9.77
CA VAL A 57 -4.39 9.57 -11.01
C VAL A 57 -3.76 10.85 -11.57
N LEU A 58 -2.47 10.78 -11.86
CA LEU A 58 -1.63 11.90 -12.30
C LEU A 58 -1.60 11.98 -13.83
N ASP A 59 -1.43 13.20 -14.34
CA ASP A 59 -1.30 13.46 -15.79
C ASP A 59 0.01 12.91 -16.38
N LYS A 60 1.05 12.84 -15.56
CA LYS A 60 2.38 12.31 -15.89
C LYS A 60 3.01 11.61 -14.69
N GLN A 61 4.18 11.04 -14.92
CA GLN A 61 5.00 10.54 -13.82
C GLN A 61 5.77 11.70 -13.16
N TYR A 62 5.65 11.83 -11.85
CA TYR A 62 6.45 12.74 -11.03
C TYR A 62 7.55 11.96 -10.30
N PRO A 63 8.78 12.49 -10.15
CA PRO A 63 9.79 11.93 -9.26
C PRO A 63 9.25 11.75 -7.84
N LEU A 64 9.75 10.75 -7.11
CA LEU A 64 9.31 10.51 -5.73
C LEU A 64 9.59 11.73 -4.84
N GLU A 65 10.74 12.37 -5.02
CA GLU A 65 11.13 13.55 -4.25
C GLU A 65 10.11 14.70 -4.39
N GLU A 66 9.57 14.93 -5.59
CA GLU A 66 8.57 15.98 -5.81
C GLU A 66 7.26 15.66 -5.06
N ILE A 67 6.84 14.40 -5.09
CA ILE A 67 5.66 13.95 -4.34
C ILE A 67 5.90 14.12 -2.83
N LEU A 68 7.06 13.68 -2.30
CA LEU A 68 7.38 13.81 -0.88
C LEU A 68 7.43 15.27 -0.43
N ARG A 69 8.07 16.15 -1.22
CA ARG A 69 8.14 17.59 -0.94
C ARG A 69 6.75 18.22 -0.91
N ALA A 70 5.90 17.88 -1.89
CA ALA A 70 4.53 18.34 -1.93
C ALA A 70 3.75 17.85 -0.70
N SER A 71 3.79 16.55 -0.38
CA SER A 71 3.10 15.97 0.79
C SER A 71 3.48 16.68 2.09
N GLN A 72 4.78 16.83 2.35
CA GLN A 72 5.30 17.50 3.56
C GLN A 72 4.87 18.96 3.67
N ASN A 73 4.74 19.67 2.54
CA ASN A 73 4.26 21.04 2.54
C ASN A 73 2.75 21.13 2.74
N ILE A 74 2.00 20.19 2.16
CA ILE A 74 0.54 20.12 2.27
C ILE A 74 0.12 19.78 3.70
N GLU A 75 0.79 18.83 4.36
CA GLU A 75 0.50 18.45 5.75
C GLU A 75 0.54 19.63 6.73
N LYS A 76 1.45 20.60 6.52
CA LYS A 76 1.55 21.81 7.35
C LYS A 76 0.30 22.70 7.30
N GLY A 77 -0.53 22.53 6.27
CA GLY A 77 -1.76 23.31 6.06
C GLY A 77 -3.02 22.65 6.60
N PHE A 78 -2.93 21.48 7.24
CA PHE A 78 -4.06 20.72 7.73
C PHE A 78 -3.88 20.34 9.20
N ASP A 79 -4.98 20.27 9.95
CA ASP A 79 -4.99 19.84 11.36
C ASP A 79 -5.02 18.31 11.51
N TRP A 80 -4.76 17.58 10.41
CA TRP A 80 -4.69 16.12 10.37
C TRP A 80 -3.52 15.67 9.49
N SER A 81 -2.99 14.50 9.79
CA SER A 81 -1.94 13.85 8.99
C SER A 81 -2.55 12.88 8.00
N PHE A 82 -1.87 12.63 6.88
CA PHE A 82 -2.27 11.64 5.89
C PHE A 82 -1.08 10.82 5.44
N ASP A 83 -1.30 9.57 5.02
CA ASP A 83 -0.22 8.76 4.45
C ASP A 83 -0.28 8.82 2.93
N ALA A 84 0.75 9.40 2.30
CA ALA A 84 0.92 9.44 0.85
C ALA A 84 2.11 8.59 0.37
N GLY A 85 1.89 7.84 -0.71
CA GLY A 85 2.93 7.10 -1.42
C GLY A 85 2.79 7.25 -2.92
N LYS A 86 3.93 7.27 -3.63
CA LYS A 86 3.93 7.21 -5.09
C LYS A 86 3.35 5.86 -5.52
N ALA A 87 2.42 5.87 -6.46
CA ALA A 87 1.75 4.67 -6.91
C ALA A 87 1.74 4.53 -8.44
N TYR A 88 1.66 3.28 -8.87
CA TYR A 88 1.44 2.89 -10.27
C TYR A 88 0.30 1.90 -10.30
N ILE A 89 -0.59 2.06 -11.28
CA ILE A 89 -1.79 1.23 -11.42
C ILE A 89 -1.81 0.68 -12.83
N THR A 90 -1.95 -0.64 -12.93
CA THR A 90 -2.15 -1.33 -14.20
C THR A 90 -3.53 -1.99 -14.22
N ILE A 91 -4.37 -1.59 -15.17
CA ILE A 91 -5.71 -2.17 -15.41
C ILE A 91 -5.75 -2.66 -16.86
N GLY A 92 -5.76 -3.98 -17.06
CA GLY A 92 -5.57 -4.58 -18.38
C GLY A 92 -4.25 -4.10 -19.02
N SER A 93 -4.33 -3.49 -20.20
CA SER A 93 -3.18 -2.88 -20.89
C SER A 93 -2.91 -1.41 -20.50
N THR A 94 -3.76 -0.81 -19.65
CA THR A 94 -3.63 0.60 -19.28
C THR A 94 -2.72 0.76 -18.07
N PHE A 95 -1.66 1.57 -18.23
CA PHE A 95 -0.78 2.00 -17.14
C PHE A 95 -1.09 3.43 -16.72
N LEU A 96 -1.19 3.67 -15.41
CA LEU A 96 -1.51 4.95 -14.80
C LEU A 96 -0.52 5.29 -13.68
N ASN A 97 -0.10 6.55 -13.63
CA ASN A 97 0.66 7.08 -12.50
C ASN A 97 -0.33 7.63 -11.47
N ALA A 98 -0.06 7.43 -10.19
CA ALA A 98 -0.96 7.87 -9.13
C ALA A 98 -0.21 8.28 -7.86
N ILE A 99 -0.91 8.97 -6.97
CA ILE A 99 -0.56 9.08 -5.54
C ILE A 99 -1.59 8.26 -4.77
N ARG A 100 -1.13 7.29 -3.98
CA ARG A 100 -1.98 6.57 -3.03
C ARG A 100 -2.03 7.38 -1.73
N VAL A 101 -3.23 7.72 -1.27
CA VAL A 101 -3.47 8.47 -0.03
C VAL A 101 -4.33 7.62 0.93
N ARG A 102 -4.00 7.66 2.23
CA ARG A 102 -4.79 7.09 3.33
C ARG A 102 -4.93 8.08 4.48
N HIS A 103 -5.81 7.73 5.43
CA HIS A 103 -6.07 8.48 6.66
C HIS A 103 -6.67 9.86 6.36
N LEU A 104 -7.44 9.95 5.27
CA LEU A 104 -8.33 11.08 5.07
C LEU A 104 -9.48 10.97 6.09
N PRO A 105 -9.83 12.05 6.80
CA PRO A 105 -10.88 12.00 7.81
C PRO A 105 -12.28 11.79 7.22
N ALA A 106 -12.46 12.17 5.95
CA ALA A 106 -13.71 12.02 5.21
C ALA A 106 -13.46 12.06 3.69
N ILE A 107 -14.41 11.52 2.91
CA ILE A 107 -14.31 11.41 1.45
C ILE A 107 -14.31 12.78 0.73
N ASP A 108 -14.98 13.79 1.32
CA ASP A 108 -15.00 15.17 0.81
C ASP A 108 -13.63 15.88 0.90
N MET A 109 -12.67 15.30 1.63
CA MET A 109 -11.28 15.79 1.64
C MET A 109 -10.50 15.43 0.37
N VAL A 110 -10.99 14.48 -0.45
CA VAL A 110 -10.27 14.07 -1.67
C VAL A 110 -10.10 15.25 -2.63
N GLY A 111 -11.16 16.00 -2.91
CA GLY A 111 -11.07 17.21 -3.74
C GLY A 111 -10.10 18.25 -3.16
N LYS A 112 -10.17 18.48 -1.84
CA LYS A 112 -9.29 19.45 -1.16
C LYS A 112 -7.82 19.07 -1.23
N ILE A 113 -7.50 17.79 -1.05
CA ILE A 113 -6.12 17.34 -1.13
C ILE A 113 -5.62 17.39 -2.59
N GLN A 114 -6.47 17.09 -3.58
CA GLN A 114 -6.14 17.30 -4.99
C GLN A 114 -5.81 18.76 -5.28
N GLU A 115 -6.64 19.70 -4.83
CA GLU A 115 -6.36 21.14 -4.99
C GLU A 115 -5.03 21.55 -4.33
N ALA A 116 -4.73 21.01 -3.15
CA ALA A 116 -3.48 21.28 -2.46
C ALA A 116 -2.25 20.77 -3.24
N TYR A 117 -2.33 19.57 -3.81
CA TYR A 117 -1.30 19.03 -4.71
C TYR A 117 -1.15 19.85 -6.01
N ALA A 118 -2.25 20.28 -6.60
CA ALA A 118 -2.22 21.13 -7.80
C ALA A 118 -1.52 22.47 -7.52
N LYS A 119 -1.73 23.07 -6.34
CA LYS A 119 -0.99 24.28 -5.89
C LYS A 119 0.51 24.04 -5.71
N GLN A 120 0.94 22.79 -5.48
CA GLN A 120 2.35 22.39 -5.43
C GLN A 120 2.90 21.98 -6.82
N GLY A 121 2.10 22.10 -7.90
CA GLY A 121 2.51 21.77 -9.26
C GLY A 121 2.31 20.29 -9.65
N ILE A 122 1.59 19.50 -8.84
CA ILE A 122 1.24 18.11 -9.14
C ILE A 122 -0.16 18.08 -9.77
N ASN A 123 -0.22 17.77 -11.06
CA ASN A 123 -1.46 17.78 -11.83
C ASN A 123 -2.06 16.38 -12.02
N PHE A 124 -3.36 16.34 -12.28
CA PHE A 124 -4.15 15.11 -12.38
C PHE A 124 -4.56 14.79 -13.81
N LEU A 125 -4.75 13.51 -14.09
CA LEU A 125 -5.25 13.05 -15.38
C LEU A 125 -6.72 13.46 -15.53
N MET A 126 -6.99 14.33 -16.50
CA MET A 126 -8.32 14.88 -16.73
C MET A 126 -9.05 14.15 -17.87
N ASN A 127 -10.39 14.20 -17.83
CA ASN A 127 -11.30 13.78 -18.90
C ASN A 127 -11.22 12.31 -19.31
N LYS A 128 -10.56 11.46 -18.52
CA LYS A 128 -10.56 10.01 -18.71
C LYS A 128 -11.65 9.38 -17.86
N LYS A 129 -12.60 8.69 -18.50
CA LYS A 129 -13.68 7.98 -17.81
C LYS A 129 -13.39 6.49 -17.83
N LEU A 130 -13.04 5.95 -16.67
CA LEU A 130 -13.10 4.52 -16.38
C LEU A 130 -14.28 4.32 -15.43
N LYS A 131 -15.13 3.34 -15.70
CA LYS A 131 -16.37 3.12 -14.93
C LYS A 131 -16.43 1.69 -14.42
N GLY A 132 -17.15 1.51 -13.32
CA GLY A 132 -17.37 0.22 -12.69
C GLY A 132 -16.22 -0.23 -11.79
N LYS A 133 -16.35 -1.45 -11.28
CA LYS A 133 -15.32 -2.12 -10.48
C LYS A 133 -14.27 -2.72 -11.41
N LEU A 134 -13.01 -2.42 -11.15
CA LEU A 134 -11.88 -2.83 -11.98
C LEU A 134 -10.86 -3.55 -11.12
N GLU A 135 -10.34 -4.67 -11.62
CA GLU A 135 -9.16 -5.29 -11.03
C GLU A 135 -7.92 -4.52 -11.47
N ALA A 136 -7.13 -4.11 -10.49
CA ALA A 136 -5.94 -3.30 -10.65
C ALA A 136 -4.73 -3.99 -10.02
N ASN A 137 -3.63 -4.05 -10.75
CA ASN A 137 -2.32 -4.34 -10.17
C ASN A 137 -1.71 -3.01 -9.72
N VAL A 138 -1.47 -2.87 -8.42
CA VAL A 138 -0.99 -1.64 -7.81
C VAL A 138 0.42 -1.85 -7.30
N LYS A 139 1.32 -0.94 -7.66
CA LYS A 139 2.65 -0.81 -7.04
C LYS A 139 2.74 0.49 -6.26
N ILE A 140 3.11 0.43 -4.98
CA ILE A 140 3.31 1.59 -4.10
C ILE A 140 4.78 1.67 -3.72
N VAL A 141 5.30 2.90 -3.70
CA VAL A 141 6.69 3.22 -3.42
C VAL A 141 6.74 4.35 -2.40
N LYS A 142 7.31 4.09 -1.21
CA LYS A 142 7.43 5.07 -0.12
C LYS A 142 8.52 4.70 0.88
N PHE A 143 8.88 5.64 1.74
CA PHE A 143 9.69 5.37 2.93
C PHE A 143 8.81 4.87 4.08
N LEU A 144 9.37 4.01 4.93
CA LEU A 144 8.74 3.52 6.17
C LEU A 144 9.78 3.43 7.27
N VAL A 145 9.32 3.62 8.51
CA VAL A 145 10.09 3.26 9.70
C VAL A 145 9.60 1.91 10.20
N LEU A 146 10.51 0.95 10.26
CA LEU A 146 10.24 -0.40 10.74
C LEU A 146 10.98 -0.69 12.04
N GLU A 147 10.35 -1.43 12.93
CA GLU A 147 10.93 -1.98 14.13
C GLU A 147 11.40 -3.42 13.85
N ASP A 148 12.72 -3.65 13.96
CA ASP A 148 13.32 -4.97 13.79
C ASP A 148 13.05 -5.84 15.02
N LEU A 149 12.25 -6.90 14.80
CA LEU A 149 11.89 -7.88 15.83
C LEU A 149 12.85 -9.09 15.84
N GLY A 150 13.87 -9.09 14.99
CA GLY A 150 14.80 -10.18 14.81
C GLY A 150 14.29 -11.27 13.86
N GLY A 151 15.21 -12.14 13.43
CA GLY A 151 14.87 -13.28 12.57
C GLY A 151 14.30 -12.89 11.21
N GLY A 152 14.60 -11.67 10.72
CA GLY A 152 14.07 -11.12 9.46
C GLY A 152 12.55 -10.88 9.51
N ILE A 153 12.06 -10.39 10.65
CA ILE A 153 10.68 -9.97 10.91
C ILE A 153 10.73 -8.51 11.34
N TYR A 154 9.89 -7.68 10.72
CA TYR A 154 9.85 -6.25 10.95
C TYR A 154 8.41 -5.79 11.14
N LEU A 155 8.16 -4.93 12.12
CA LEU A 155 6.85 -4.32 12.38
C LEU A 155 6.84 -2.87 11.89
N ASN A 156 5.77 -2.43 11.25
CA ASN A 156 5.65 -1.01 10.89
C ASN A 156 5.44 -0.17 12.15
N SER A 157 6.33 0.81 12.37
CA SER A 157 6.29 1.67 13.56
C SER A 157 5.09 2.62 13.59
N ASP A 158 4.62 3.04 12.42
CA ASP A 158 3.52 4.01 12.30
C ASP A 158 2.14 3.34 12.29
N ASP A 159 2.08 2.08 11.83
CA ASP A 159 0.85 1.31 11.76
C ASP A 159 1.15 -0.16 12.12
N PRO A 160 1.06 -0.53 13.41
CA PRO A 160 1.37 -1.86 13.90
C PRO A 160 0.46 -2.98 13.36
N THR A 161 -0.55 -2.67 12.55
CA THR A 161 -1.36 -3.69 11.83
C THR A 161 -0.65 -4.21 10.57
N PHE A 162 0.55 -3.70 10.28
CA PHE A 162 1.39 -4.14 9.18
C PHE A 162 2.75 -4.65 9.66
N ALA A 163 3.12 -5.85 9.21
CA ALA A 163 4.44 -6.42 9.40
C ALA A 163 5.04 -6.84 8.06
N TYR A 164 6.35 -7.08 8.05
CA TYR A 164 7.13 -7.52 6.91
C TYR A 164 7.97 -8.71 7.32
N ILE A 165 7.84 -9.80 6.58
CA ILE A 165 8.63 -11.02 6.77
C ILE A 165 9.55 -11.22 5.57
N GLU A 166 10.83 -11.44 5.83
CA GLU A 166 11.82 -11.69 4.78
C GLU A 166 11.63 -13.08 4.16
N ILE A 167 11.75 -13.15 2.83
CA ILE A 167 11.71 -14.39 2.04
C ILE A 167 13.02 -14.60 1.27
N PRO A 168 13.40 -15.85 0.94
CA PRO A 168 14.75 -16.14 0.47
C PRO A 168 15.03 -15.74 -0.98
N LYS A 169 14.00 -15.43 -1.78
CA LYS A 169 14.16 -15.03 -3.19
C LYS A 169 12.97 -14.20 -3.66
N TYR A 170 13.19 -13.44 -4.74
CA TYR A 170 12.15 -12.76 -5.48
C TYR A 170 11.16 -13.76 -6.07
N LEU A 171 9.87 -13.43 -6.01
CA LEU A 171 8.79 -14.17 -6.64
C LEU A 171 8.14 -13.31 -7.72
N SER A 172 7.94 -13.87 -8.92
CA SER A 172 7.08 -13.21 -9.92
C SER A 172 5.65 -13.06 -9.37
N PRO A 173 4.82 -12.15 -9.90
CA PRO A 173 3.44 -11.98 -9.45
C PRO A 173 2.62 -13.29 -9.42
N GLU A 174 2.80 -14.15 -10.42
CA GLU A 174 2.11 -15.44 -10.53
C GLU A 174 2.62 -16.43 -9.47
N ALA A 175 3.95 -16.48 -9.28
CA ALA A 175 4.57 -17.32 -8.26
C ALA A 175 4.15 -16.86 -6.84
N PHE A 176 4.14 -15.55 -6.59
CA PHE A 176 3.70 -14.98 -5.32
C PHE A 176 2.24 -15.33 -5.03
N THR A 177 1.35 -15.19 -6.02
CA THR A 177 -0.07 -15.56 -5.89
C THR A 177 -0.22 -17.03 -5.50
N LYS A 178 0.46 -17.93 -6.22
CA LYS A 178 0.41 -19.37 -5.96
C LYS A 178 0.94 -19.71 -4.56
N VAL A 179 2.13 -19.23 -4.22
CA VAL A 179 2.74 -19.47 -2.90
C VAL A 179 1.86 -18.92 -1.79
N SER A 180 1.31 -17.71 -1.94
CA SER A 180 0.44 -17.09 -0.92
C SER A 180 -0.84 -17.89 -0.71
N MET A 181 -1.43 -18.43 -1.79
CA MET A 181 -2.57 -19.34 -1.69
C MET A 181 -2.21 -20.62 -0.93
N ASP A 182 -1.08 -21.25 -1.27
CA ASP A 182 -0.62 -22.45 -0.58
C ASP A 182 -0.37 -22.18 0.91
N VAL A 183 0.26 -21.05 1.25
CA VAL A 183 0.45 -20.65 2.65
C VAL A 183 -0.90 -20.48 3.35
N LYS A 184 -1.85 -19.75 2.75
CA LYS A 184 -3.18 -19.56 3.34
C LYS A 184 -3.94 -20.88 3.55
N TYR A 185 -3.87 -21.80 2.59
CA TYR A 185 -4.52 -23.11 2.70
C TYR A 185 -3.93 -23.98 3.82
N ASN A 186 -2.63 -23.83 4.09
CA ASN A 186 -1.93 -24.57 5.15
C ASN A 186 -1.85 -23.77 6.47
N TRP A 187 -2.59 -22.66 6.58
CA TRP A 187 -2.57 -21.80 7.75
C TRP A 187 -3.78 -22.07 8.64
N GLU A 188 -3.52 -22.39 9.91
CA GLU A 188 -4.55 -22.66 10.92
C GLU A 188 -4.69 -21.52 11.96
N GLY A 189 -3.87 -20.46 11.83
CA GLY A 189 -3.88 -19.34 12.75
C GLY A 189 -4.84 -18.21 12.35
N HIS A 190 -4.70 -17.06 13.01
CA HIS A 190 -5.52 -15.88 12.72
C HIS A 190 -5.37 -15.40 11.27
N GLU A 191 -6.46 -14.96 10.65
CA GLU A 191 -6.50 -14.49 9.26
C GLU A 191 -5.52 -13.33 9.01
N PHE A 192 -5.03 -13.28 7.76
CA PHE A 192 -4.15 -12.21 7.30
C PHE A 192 -4.26 -11.99 5.80
N ASP A 193 -4.00 -10.74 5.40
CA ASP A 193 -3.73 -10.39 4.02
C ASP A 193 -2.23 -10.32 3.75
N ALA A 194 -1.82 -10.72 2.56
CA ALA A 194 -0.43 -10.75 2.13
C ALA A 194 -0.25 -9.99 0.82
N ALA A 195 0.83 -9.23 0.72
CA ALA A 195 1.25 -8.59 -0.51
C ALA A 195 2.76 -8.73 -0.72
N SER A 196 3.17 -8.77 -1.98
CA SER A 196 4.58 -8.81 -2.35
C SER A 196 5.21 -7.48 -1.96
N ALA A 197 6.35 -7.54 -1.29
CA ALA A 197 7.09 -6.36 -0.91
C ALA A 197 8.58 -6.56 -1.15
N SER A 198 9.29 -5.46 -1.24
CA SER A 198 10.74 -5.45 -1.07
C SER A 198 11.13 -4.14 -0.43
N PHE A 199 12.23 -4.12 0.31
CA PHE A 199 12.76 -2.86 0.80
C PHE A 199 14.25 -2.74 0.59
N TYR A 200 14.69 -1.51 0.41
CA TYR A 200 16.10 -1.15 0.39
C TYR A 200 16.52 -0.68 1.77
N ASN A 201 17.57 -1.28 2.30
CA ASN A 201 18.22 -0.89 3.53
C ASN A 201 19.74 -1.03 3.37
N SER A 202 20.50 -0.01 3.75
CA SER A 202 21.98 -0.05 3.76
C SER A 202 22.58 -0.50 2.42
N GLY A 203 22.01 -0.01 1.30
CA GLY A 203 22.47 -0.32 -0.06
C GLY A 203 22.10 -1.71 -0.58
N LYS A 204 21.31 -2.49 0.18
CA LYS A 204 20.87 -3.84 -0.21
C LYS A 204 19.36 -3.89 -0.39
N LEU A 205 18.93 -4.68 -1.37
CA LEU A 205 17.52 -5.03 -1.59
C LEU A 205 17.19 -6.32 -0.84
N TYR A 206 16.07 -6.31 -0.13
CA TYR A 206 15.55 -7.47 0.59
C TYR A 206 14.14 -7.79 0.10
N GLU A 207 13.89 -9.07 -0.14
CA GLU A 207 12.60 -9.58 -0.60
C GLU A 207 11.72 -9.88 0.60
N MET A 208 10.48 -9.40 0.57
CA MET A 208 9.60 -9.36 1.72
C MET A 208 8.18 -9.80 1.34
N VAL A 209 7.44 -10.25 2.34
CA VAL A 209 5.98 -10.32 2.28
C VAL A 209 5.42 -9.39 3.33
N ARG A 210 4.57 -8.45 2.90
CA ARG A 210 3.83 -7.57 3.81
C ARG A 210 2.63 -8.34 4.32
N ILE A 211 2.54 -8.52 5.63
CA ILE A 211 1.43 -9.15 6.34
C ILE A 211 0.56 -8.06 6.96
N ARG A 212 -0.76 -8.17 6.76
CA ARG A 212 -1.75 -7.33 7.45
C ARG A 212 -2.65 -8.21 8.29
N SER A 213 -2.76 -7.90 9.58
CA SER A 213 -3.54 -8.62 10.57
C SER A 213 -3.74 -7.72 11.80
N ASP A 214 -4.73 -8.02 12.63
CA ASP A 214 -4.86 -7.48 13.99
C ASP A 214 -3.98 -8.24 15.01
N LYS A 215 -3.49 -9.42 14.65
CA LYS A 215 -2.54 -10.21 15.44
C LYS A 215 -1.12 -10.09 14.88
N MET A 216 -0.20 -9.55 15.68
CA MET A 216 1.15 -9.18 15.21
C MET A 216 2.29 -9.57 16.16
N ASN A 217 2.09 -10.57 17.03
CA ASN A 217 3.18 -11.07 17.87
C ASN A 217 4.23 -11.87 17.07
N VAL A 218 5.42 -11.99 17.64
CA VAL A 218 6.59 -12.59 16.97
C VAL A 218 6.33 -14.06 16.64
N GLU A 219 5.67 -14.82 17.50
CA GLU A 219 5.37 -16.24 17.28
C GLU A 219 4.44 -16.43 16.06
N TYR A 220 3.41 -15.59 15.95
CA TYR A 220 2.49 -15.55 14.82
C TYR A 220 3.22 -15.26 13.51
N LEU A 221 4.01 -14.18 13.48
CA LEU A 221 4.76 -13.77 12.28
C LEU A 221 5.84 -14.79 11.89
N SER A 222 6.51 -15.39 12.88
CA SER A 222 7.52 -16.44 12.66
C SER A 222 6.90 -17.68 12.02
N SER A 223 5.69 -18.05 12.43
CA SER A 223 4.97 -19.21 11.88
C SER A 223 4.57 -18.98 10.42
N ILE A 224 4.07 -17.78 10.09
CA ILE A 224 3.75 -17.41 8.70
C ILE A 224 5.04 -17.38 7.85
N LYS A 225 6.12 -16.78 8.37
CA LYS A 225 7.42 -16.74 7.69
C LYS A 225 7.96 -18.13 7.37
N LYS A 226 7.85 -19.07 8.32
CA LYS A 226 8.25 -20.45 8.13
C LYS A 226 7.46 -21.10 7.00
N LEU A 227 6.14 -20.92 6.95
CA LEU A 227 5.32 -21.46 5.87
C LEU A 227 5.70 -20.90 4.49
N TYR A 228 5.89 -19.58 4.36
CA TYR A 228 6.39 -19.01 3.11
C TYR A 228 7.73 -19.62 2.73
N SER A 229 8.67 -19.72 3.68
CA SER A 229 9.99 -20.30 3.43
C SER A 229 9.92 -21.76 2.98
N ASP A 230 8.99 -22.55 3.53
CA ASP A 230 8.79 -23.96 3.18
C ASP A 230 8.15 -24.12 1.79
N LYS A 231 7.23 -23.23 1.39
CA LYS A 231 6.53 -23.27 0.09
C LYS A 231 7.30 -22.64 -1.08
N ILE A 232 8.30 -21.81 -0.79
CA ILE A 232 9.15 -21.15 -1.80
C ILE A 232 10.26 -22.07 -2.33
N ARG A 233 10.56 -23.15 -1.61
CA ARG A 233 11.62 -24.13 -1.96
C ARG A 233 11.41 -24.74 -3.32
#